data_AF-A0A7D9JU84-F1
#
_entry.id   AF-A0A7D9JU84-F1
#
_cell.length_a   1.000
_cell.length_b   1.000
_cell.length_c   1.000
_cell.angle_alpha   90.00
_cell.angle_beta   90.00
_cell.angle_gamma   90.00
#
_symmetry.space_group_name_H-M   'P 1'
#
loop_
_entity.id
_entity.type
_entity.pdbx_description
1 polymer ?
#
loop_
_entity_poly.entity_id
_entity_poly.type
_entity_poly.pdbx_seq_one_letter_code
_entity_poly.pdbx_strand_id
1 'polypeptide(L)'
;FHRAWNYRVQVRHPNLWIFIRHLKDLQAQTNQGIRSMDNGGQPTRRRRRWQRLENQLQRLKTDYINGVRDVQRYWNAVSHLVTTF
;
A
#
# COMPACT_ATOMS: atom_id res chain seq x y z
N PHE A 1 -6.91 -9.65 8.86
CA PHE A 1 -7.56 -8.62 8.01
C PHE A 1 -8.95 -8.20 8.50
N HIS A 2 -9.86 -9.14 8.83
CA HIS A 2 -11.26 -8.84 9.20
C HIS A 2 -11.48 -7.97 10.45
N ARG A 3 -10.70 -8.15 11.54
CA ARG A 3 -10.94 -7.44 12.81
C ARG A 3 -10.71 -5.92 12.75
N ALA A 4 -9.62 -5.49 12.13
CA ALA A 4 -9.28 -4.07 12.00
C ALA A 4 -10.23 -3.33 11.05
N TRP A 5 -10.72 -4.04 10.03
CA TRP A 5 -11.71 -3.53 9.08
C TRP A 5 -13.07 -3.33 9.75
N ASN A 6 -13.56 -4.34 10.47
CA ASN A 6 -14.81 -4.24 11.24
C ASN A 6 -14.78 -3.10 12.27
N TYR A 7 -13.62 -2.83 12.88
CA TYR A 7 -13.45 -1.75 13.86
C TYR A 7 -13.52 -0.35 13.25
N ARG A 8 -12.95 -0.18 12.04
CA ARG A 8 -12.96 1.11 11.33
C ARG A 8 -14.30 1.43 10.70
N VAL A 9 -14.97 0.40 10.19
CA VAL A 9 -16.24 0.56 9.49
C VAL A 9 -17.44 0.46 10.45
N GLN A 10 -17.22 -0.02 11.68
CA GLN A 10 -18.26 -0.31 12.69
C GLN A 10 -19.38 -1.25 12.20
N VAL A 11 -19.17 -1.96 11.08
CA VAL A 11 -20.14 -2.88 10.47
C VAL A 11 -19.48 -4.25 10.29
N ARG A 12 -20.16 -5.31 10.72
CA ARG A 12 -19.67 -6.71 10.69
C ARG A 12 -19.51 -7.26 9.27
N HIS A 13 -20.28 -6.74 8.31
CA HIS A 13 -20.23 -7.03 6.87
C HIS A 13 -20.45 -5.75 6.06
N PRO A 14 -19.42 -4.95 5.83
CA PRO A 14 -19.57 -3.71 5.08
C PRO A 14 -19.88 -4.01 3.62
N ASN A 15 -20.88 -3.30 3.10
CA ASN A 15 -21.27 -3.45 1.69
C ASN A 15 -20.15 -2.97 0.76
N LEU A 16 -20.21 -3.40 -0.50
CA LEU A 16 -19.22 -3.07 -1.54
C LEU A 16 -18.99 -1.56 -1.66
N TRP A 17 -20.04 -0.76 -1.48
CA TRP A 17 -19.95 0.69 -1.58
C TRP A 17 -19.12 1.32 -0.46
N ILE A 18 -19.30 0.88 0.80
CA ILE A 18 -18.51 1.34 1.94
C ILE A 18 -17.04 0.94 1.76
N PHE A 19 -16.79 -0.25 1.20
CA PHE A 19 -15.45 -0.69 0.85
C PHE A 19 -14.79 0.21 -0.20
N ILE A 20 -15.49 0.49 -1.31
CA ILE A 20 -14.99 1.39 -2.37
C ILE A 20 -14.75 2.80 -1.82
N ARG A 21 -15.66 3.31 -0.99
CA ARG A 21 -15.53 4.63 -0.36
C ARG A 21 -14.27 4.72 0.49
N HIS A 22 -14.01 3.72 1.33
CA HIS A 22 -12.79 3.70 2.15
C HIS A 22 -11.51 3.59 1.32
N LEU A 23 -11.51 2.84 0.22
CA LEU A 23 -10.36 2.81 -0.69
C LEU A 23 -10.11 4.19 -1.30
N LYS A 24 -11.16 4.90 -1.71
CA LYS A 24 -11.03 6.28 -2.21
C LYS A 24 -10.51 7.24 -1.14
N ASP A 25 -10.96 7.11 0.11
CA ASP A 25 -10.47 7.94 1.22
C ASP A 25 -8.98 7.68 1.52
N LEU A 26 -8.55 6.41 1.51
CA LEU A 26 -7.14 6.05 1.66
C LEU A 26 -6.27 6.57 0.51
N GLN A 27 -6.80 6.52 -0.72
CA GLN A 27 -6.12 7.06 -1.90
C GLN A 27 -6.00 8.59 -1.80
N ALA A 28 -7.05 9.28 -1.35
CA ALA A 28 -7.05 10.73 -1.17
C ALA A 28 -6.03 11.17 -0.11
N GLN A 29 -5.94 10.48 1.03
CA GLN A 29 -4.93 10.74 2.07
C GLN A 29 -3.51 10.51 1.54
N THR A 30 -3.32 9.47 0.71
CA THR A 30 -2.02 9.20 0.09
C THR A 30 -1.62 10.31 -0.87
N ASN A 31 -2.55 10.76 -1.72
CA ASN A 31 -2.33 11.85 -2.67
C ASN A 31 -2.06 13.18 -1.96
N GLN A 32 -2.76 13.47 -0.87
CA GLN A 32 -2.48 14.65 -0.04
C GLN A 32 -1.08 14.57 0.55
N GLY A 33 -0.66 13.42 1.08
CA GLY A 33 0.69 13.22 1.58
C GLY A 33 1.78 13.45 0.53
N ILE A 34 1.55 12.99 -0.72
CA ILE A 34 2.47 13.22 -1.85
C ILE A 34 2.53 14.72 -2.17
N ARG A 35 1.39 15.40 -2.31
CA ARG A 35 1.35 16.84 -2.58
C ARG A 35 2.00 17.68 -1.48
N SER A 36 1.85 17.26 -0.22
CA SER A 36 2.53 17.91 0.90
C SER A 36 4.04 17.71 0.85
N MET A 37 4.54 16.55 0.40
CA MET A 37 5.97 16.34 0.15
C MET A 37 6.50 17.21 -0.99
N ASP A 38 5.76 17.31 -2.10
CA ASP A 38 6.15 18.13 -3.26
C ASP A 38 6.28 19.62 -2.87
N ASN A 39 5.47 20.09 -1.92
CA ASN A 39 5.50 21.46 -1.40
C ASN A 39 6.50 21.67 -0.23
N GLY A 40 7.43 20.73 0.00
CA GLY A 40 8.45 20.82 1.07
C GLY A 40 7.94 20.53 2.48
N GLY A 41 6.71 20.03 2.62
CA GLY A 41 6.14 19.59 3.89
C GLY A 41 6.80 18.31 4.41
N GLN A 42 6.87 18.18 5.73
CA GLN A 42 7.42 16.97 6.35
C GLN A 42 6.52 15.74 6.07
N PRO A 43 7.11 14.58 5.73
CA PRO A 43 6.37 13.34 5.56
C PRO A 43 5.52 13.03 6.79
N THR A 44 4.22 12.79 6.62
CA THR A 44 3.40 12.17 7.65
C THR A 44 4.09 10.89 8.11
N ARG A 45 4.36 10.73 9.41
CA ARG A 45 5.10 9.57 9.97
C ARG A 45 4.43 8.25 9.57
N ARG A 46 4.88 7.67 8.44
CA ARG A 46 4.48 6.33 8.02
C ARG A 46 5.06 5.34 9.03
N ARG A 47 4.28 4.33 9.41
CA ARG A 47 4.78 3.28 10.32
C ARG A 47 5.98 2.63 9.63
N ARG A 48 7.11 2.51 10.34
CA ARG A 48 8.39 1.95 9.84
C ARG A 48 8.22 0.61 9.13
N ARG A 49 7.23 -0.18 9.57
CA ARG A 49 6.83 -1.43 8.92
C ARG A 49 6.44 -1.17 7.46
N TRP A 50 5.43 -0.33 7.21
CA TRP A 50 4.97 0.01 5.85
C TRP A 50 6.07 0.60 4.96
N GLN A 51 6.94 1.45 5.51
CA GLN A 51 8.09 1.98 4.76
C GLN A 51 9.02 0.86 4.25
N ARG A 52 9.28 -0.16 5.07
CA ARG A 52 10.11 -1.30 4.65
C ARG A 52 9.47 -2.09 3.51
N LEU A 53 8.17 -2.37 3.59
CA LEU A 53 7.45 -3.06 2.52
C LEU A 53 7.48 -2.27 1.22
N GLU A 54 7.22 -0.96 1.29
CA GLU A 54 7.19 -0.10 0.12
C GLU A 54 8.56 0.03 -0.54
N ASN A 55 9.62 0.15 0.27
CA ASN A 55 11.00 0.13 -0.25
C ASN A 55 11.35 -1.19 -0.93
N GLN A 56 10.88 -2.32 -0.41
CA GLN A 56 11.08 -3.63 -1.03
C GLN A 56 10.30 -3.78 -2.34
N LEU A 57 9.05 -3.32 -2.38
CA LEU A 57 8.24 -3.30 -3.60
C LEU A 57 8.85 -2.39 -4.68
N GLN A 58 9.35 -1.21 -4.30
CA GLN A 58 10.05 -0.33 -5.23
C GLN A 58 11.30 -0.98 -5.82
N ARG A 59 12.10 -1.66 -5.00
CA ARG A 59 13.25 -2.45 -5.52
C ARG A 59 12.81 -3.53 -6.50
N LEU A 60 11.80 -4.31 -6.17
CA LEU A 60 11.27 -5.34 -7.08
C LEU A 60 10.78 -4.75 -8.41
N LYS A 61 10.14 -3.58 -8.36
CA LYS A 61 9.70 -2.85 -9.55
C LYS A 61 10.89 -2.38 -10.39
N THR A 62 11.92 -1.82 -9.76
CA THR A 62 13.16 -1.39 -10.44
C THR A 62 13.87 -2.57 -11.09
N ASP A 63 14.00 -3.71 -10.39
CA ASP A 63 14.61 -4.93 -10.93
C ASP A 63 13.84 -5.47 -12.15
N TYR A 64 12.51 -5.38 -12.12
CA TYR A 64 11.67 -5.75 -13.25
C TYR A 64 11.85 -4.80 -14.45
N ILE A 65 11.80 -3.49 -14.20
CA ILE A 65 12.00 -2.45 -15.25
C ILE A 65 13.37 -2.58 -15.91
N ASN A 66 14.41 -2.88 -15.11
CA ASN A 66 15.78 -3.04 -15.60
C ASN A 66 16.03 -4.40 -16.26
N GLY A 67 15.02 -5.26 -16.40
CA GLY A 67 15.13 -6.58 -17.04
C GLY A 67 15.90 -7.61 -16.21
N VAL A 68 16.23 -7.32 -14.95
CA VAL A 68 16.92 -8.23 -14.02
C VAL A 68 15.99 -9.38 -13.61
N ARG A 69 14.67 -9.14 -13.63
CA ARG A 69 13.65 -10.15 -13.32
C ARG A 69 12.60 -10.23 -14.42
N ASP A 70 12.27 -11.46 -14.78
CA ASP A 70 11.10 -11.79 -15.58
C ASP A 70 9.79 -11.62 -14.78
N VAL A 71 8.68 -11.41 -15.49
CA VAL A 71 7.33 -11.18 -14.97
C VAL A 71 6.93 -12.22 -13.91
N GLN A 72 7.18 -13.51 -14.17
CA GLN A 72 6.82 -14.57 -13.23
C GLN A 72 7.61 -14.48 -11.92
N ARG A 73 8.91 -14.20 -12.01
CA ARG A 73 9.79 -14.05 -10.84
C ARG A 73 9.44 -12.80 -10.03
N TYR A 74 9.01 -11.73 -10.70
CA TYR A 74 8.49 -10.53 -10.06
C TYR A 74 7.21 -10.84 -9.26
N TRP A 75 6.21 -11.49 -9.88
CA TRP A 75 4.95 -11.83 -9.22
C TRP A 75 5.12 -12.77 -8.03
N ASN A 76 5.96 -13.80 -8.14
CA ASN A 76 6.24 -14.70 -7.02
C ASN A 76 6.87 -13.94 -5.83
N ALA A 77 7.81 -13.04 -6.10
CA ALA A 77 8.45 -12.25 -5.07
C ALA A 77 7.47 -11.26 -4.41
N VAL A 78 6.62 -10.62 -5.19
CA VAL A 78 5.58 -9.70 -4.67
C VAL A 78 4.57 -10.47 -3.82
N SER A 79 4.05 -11.61 -4.31
CA SER A 79 3.10 -12.43 -3.56
C SER A 79 3.69 -12.90 -2.24
N HIS A 80 4.91 -13.45 -2.24
CA HIS A 80 5.58 -13.87 -1.01
C HIS A 80 5.73 -12.71 -0.03
N LEU A 81 6.15 -11.54 -0.52
CA LEU A 81 6.37 -10.37 0.30
C LEU A 81 5.08 -9.85 0.95
N VAL A 82 3.94 -9.91 0.23
CA VAL A 82 2.61 -9.54 0.76
C VAL A 82 2.08 -10.59 1.74
N THR A 83 2.30 -11.88 1.51
CA THR A 83 1.84 -12.95 2.43
C THR A 83 2.61 -12.96 3.74
N THR A 84 3.89 -12.58 3.72
CA THR A 84 4.74 -12.53 4.92
C THR A 84 4.50 -11.27 5.77
N PHE A 85 3.69 -10.33 5.28
CA PHE A 85 3.43 -9.02 5.89
C PHE A 85 2.07 -8.94 6.59
#